data_AF-A0A554W5Z8-F1
#
_entry.id   AF-A0A554W5Z8-F1
#
_cell.length_a   1.000
_cell.length_b   1.000
_cell.length_c   1.000
_cell.angle_alpha   90.00
_cell.angle_beta   90.00
_cell.angle_gamma   90.00
#
_symmetry.space_group_name_H-M   'P 1'
#
loop_
_entity.id
_entity.type
_entity.pdbx_description
1 polymer ?
#
loop_
_entity_poly.entity_id
_entity_poly.type
_entity_poly.pdbx_seq_one_letter_code
_entity_poly.pdbx_strand_id
1 'polypeptide(L)'
;MLGLGPIREGRGTDYRYRAVAPRAEVAAAMARMVQELSYTNFKSEVSRRQGHPRANLDHRVWDVLDDLQTDPIWAGSGLPLVGGVG
;
A
#
# COMPACT_ATOMS: atom_id res chain seq x y z
N MET A 1 6.85 -25.85 -2.68
CA MET A 1 7.53 -25.11 -3.77
C MET A 1 7.72 -23.69 -3.28
N LEU A 2 8.90 -23.09 -3.41
CA LEU A 2 9.09 -21.67 -3.04
C LEU A 2 8.15 -20.83 -3.91
N GLY A 3 7.22 -20.13 -3.28
CA GLY A 3 6.17 -19.37 -3.97
C GLY A 3 6.66 -18.22 -4.83
N LEU A 4 7.88 -17.76 -4.59
CA LEU A 4 8.49 -16.70 -5.37
C LEU A 4 9.35 -17.30 -6.48
N GLY A 5 9.08 -16.92 -7.73
CA GLY A 5 9.96 -17.25 -8.84
C GLY A 5 11.35 -16.62 -8.72
N PRO A 6 12.28 -16.95 -9.63
CA PRO A 6 13.62 -16.39 -9.60
C PRO A 6 13.61 -14.86 -9.76
N ILE A 7 14.50 -14.18 -9.04
CA ILE A 7 14.72 -12.74 -9.20
C ILE A 7 15.39 -12.49 -10.54
N ARG A 8 14.83 -11.56 -11.32
CA ARG A 8 15.33 -11.10 -12.61
C ARG A 8 15.82 -9.67 -12.47
N GLU A 9 17.05 -9.41 -12.89
CA GLU A 9 17.57 -8.06 -13.02
C GLU A 9 17.23 -7.49 -14.41
N GLY A 10 16.71 -6.26 -14.46
CA GLY A 10 16.50 -5.51 -15.69
C GLY A 10 17.05 -4.10 -15.54
N ARG A 11 17.93 -3.68 -16.46
CA ARG A 11 18.36 -2.28 -16.57
C ARG A 11 17.30 -1.52 -17.37
N GLY A 12 16.86 -0.36 -16.89
CA GLY A 12 15.89 0.50 -17.58
C GLY A 12 14.42 0.28 -17.23
N THR A 13 14.11 -0.48 -16.17
CA THR A 13 12.76 -0.59 -15.61
C THR A 13 12.68 0.10 -14.25
N ASP A 14 11.49 0.60 -13.88
CA ASP A 14 11.25 1.27 -12.59
C ASP A 14 11.69 0.42 -11.38
N TYR A 15 11.57 -0.90 -11.51
CA TYR A 15 12.07 -1.87 -10.56
C TYR A 15 13.21 -2.69 -11.16
N ARG A 16 14.44 -2.43 -10.70
CA ARG A 16 15.66 -3.11 -11.18
C ARG A 16 15.62 -4.62 -10.95
N TYR A 17 15.07 -5.05 -9.81
CA TYR A 17 14.94 -6.46 -9.44
C TYR A 17 13.46 -6.81 -9.32
N ARG A 18 13.05 -7.90 -9.96
CA ARG A 18 11.65 -8.36 -9.94
C ARG A 18 11.54 -9.88 -9.96
N ALA A 19 10.50 -10.41 -9.35
CA ALA A 19 10.13 -11.81 -9.42
C ALA A 19 8.61 -11.92 -9.56
N VAL A 20 8.13 -13.07 -10.05
CA VAL A 20 6.69 -13.35 -10.15
C VAL A 20 6.31 -14.33 -9.05
N ALA A 21 5.25 -14.01 -8.31
CA ALA A 21 4.63 -14.91 -7.34
C ALA A 21 3.23 -15.32 -7.84
N PRO A 22 2.78 -16.57 -7.62
CA PRO A 22 1.41 -16.98 -7.87
C PRO A 22 0.43 -16.12 -7.07
N ARG A 23 -0.67 -15.71 -7.72
CA ARG A 23 -1.70 -14.87 -7.09
C ARG A 23 -2.25 -15.47 -5.80
N ALA A 24 -2.46 -16.78 -5.76
CA ALA A 24 -2.97 -17.49 -4.59
C ALA A 24 -2.02 -17.36 -3.37
N GLU A 25 -0.71 -17.38 -3.61
CA GLU A 25 0.27 -17.25 -2.53
C GLU A 25 0.38 -15.80 -2.03
N VAL A 26 0.28 -14.82 -2.94
CA VAL A 26 0.17 -13.40 -2.56
C VAL A 26 -1.09 -13.18 -1.71
N ALA A 27 -2.24 -13.73 -2.12
CA ALA A 27 -3.47 -13.62 -1.37
C ALA A 27 -3.35 -14.24 0.04
N ALA A 28 -2.79 -15.44 0.14
CA ALA A 28 -2.56 -16.10 1.42
C ALA A 28 -1.61 -15.30 2.33
N ALA A 29 -0.54 -14.72 1.76
CA ALA A 29 0.39 -13.88 2.51
C ALA A 29 -0.28 -12.60 3.03
N MET A 30 -1.07 -11.92 2.18
CA MET A 30 -1.83 -10.73 2.58
C MET A 30 -2.84 -11.04 3.69
N ALA A 31 -3.58 -12.15 3.58
CA ALA A 31 -4.52 -12.58 4.61
C ALA A 31 -3.85 -12.79 5.97
N ARG A 32 -2.67 -13.43 6.00
CA ARG A 32 -1.90 -13.60 7.23
C ARG A 32 -1.44 -12.27 7.81
N MET A 33 -0.88 -11.38 6.98
CA MET A 33 -0.42 -10.06 7.44
C MET A 33 -1.56 -9.25 8.05
N VAL A 34 -2.77 -9.30 7.48
CA VAL A 34 -3.96 -8.64 8.02
C VAL A 34 -4.36 -9.21 9.38
N GLN A 35 -4.31 -10.54 9.56
CA GLN A 35 -4.61 -11.19 10.83
C GLN A 35 -3.59 -10.85 11.94
N GLU A 36 -2.36 -10.53 11.57
CA GLU A 36 -1.27 -10.19 12.49
C GLU A 36 -1.20 -8.69 12.83
N LEU A 37 -2.06 -7.86 12.24
CA LEU A 37 -2.11 -6.44 12.55
C LEU A 37 -2.51 -6.22 14.02
N SER A 38 -1.54 -5.82 14.82
CA SER A 38 -1.70 -5.55 16.26
C SER A 38 -1.89 -4.06 16.55
N TYR A 39 -2.12 -3.24 15.53
CA TYR A 39 -2.26 -1.80 15.66
C TYR A 39 -3.57 -1.28 15.13
N THR A 40 -4.07 -0.25 15.81
CA THR A 40 -5.30 0.44 15.44
C THR A 40 -5.05 1.62 14.51
N ASN A 41 -3.82 2.17 14.49
CA ASN A 41 -3.46 3.30 13.64
C ASN A 41 -2.06 3.12 13.04
N PHE A 42 -2.00 3.01 11.71
CA PHE A 42 -0.75 2.83 10.97
C PHE A 42 0.24 3.99 11.16
N LYS A 43 -0.24 5.24 11.08
CA LYS A 43 0.62 6.44 11.19
C LYS A 43 1.31 6.51 12.56
N SER A 44 0.56 6.25 13.62
CA SER A 44 1.09 6.21 14.99
C SER A 44 2.14 5.12 15.16
N GLU A 45 1.89 3.91 14.63
CA GLU A 45 2.87 2.83 14.70
C GLU A 45 4.12 3.08 13.87
N VAL A 46 4.00 3.70 12.69
CA VAL A 46 5.16 4.09 11.89
C VAL A 46 6.01 5.11 12.66
N SER A 47 5.39 6.14 13.24
CA SER A 47 6.12 7.10 14.07
C SER A 47 6.81 6.41 15.25
N ARG A 48 6.13 5.48 15.93
CA ARG A 48 6.66 4.74 17.07
C ARG A 48 7.80 3.79 16.71
N ARG A 49 7.71 3.06 15.60
CA ARG A 49 8.69 2.02 15.20
C ARG A 49 9.82 2.52 14.32
N GLN A 50 9.56 3.53 13.49
CA GLN A 50 10.47 4.01 12.45
C GLN A 50 10.80 5.51 12.58
N GLY A 51 10.16 6.21 13.52
CA GLY A 51 10.43 7.62 13.82
C GLY A 51 9.65 8.60 12.95
N HIS A 52 9.59 9.83 13.44
CA HIS A 52 8.88 10.95 12.81
C HIS A 52 9.33 11.24 11.36
N PRO A 53 10.63 11.20 10.98
CA PRO A 53 11.02 11.44 9.59
C PRO A 53 10.37 10.47 8.61
N ARG A 54 10.24 9.19 8.99
CA ARG A 54 9.56 8.20 8.16
C ARG A 54 8.06 8.45 8.11
N ALA A 55 7.43 8.70 9.26
CA ALA A 55 6.01 9.01 9.33
C ALA A 55 5.63 10.23 8.47
N ASN A 56 6.48 11.26 8.44
CA ASN A 56 6.28 12.45 7.61
C ASN A 56 6.38 12.15 6.11
N LEU A 57 7.27 11.25 5.70
CA LEU A 57 7.34 10.81 4.29
C LEU A 57 6.06 10.07 3.90
N ASP A 58 5.60 9.14 4.73
CA ASP A 58 4.36 8.39 4.48
C ASP A 58 3.14 9.33 4.51
N HIS A 59 3.15 10.38 5.32
CA HIS A 59 2.09 11.40 5.34
C HIS A 59 1.98 12.15 4.01
N ARG A 60 3.10 12.51 3.36
CA ARG A 60 3.06 13.16 2.04
C ARG A 60 2.42 12.28 0.96
N VAL A 61 2.58 10.95 1.06
CA VAL A 61 1.87 10.02 0.17
C VAL A 61 0.38 10.05 0.46
N TRP A 62 0.01 10.09 1.74
CA TRP A 62 -1.39 10.22 2.15
C TRP A 62 -2.04 11.50 1.64
N ASP A 63 -1.31 12.62 1.67
CA ASP A 63 -1.80 13.91 1.18
C ASP A 63 -2.14 13.84 -0.32
N VAL A 64 -1.28 13.18 -1.12
CA VAL A 64 -1.57 12.94 -2.55
C VAL A 64 -2.84 12.10 -2.75
N LEU A 65 -3.05 11.07 -1.92
CA LEU A 65 -4.26 10.25 -2.01
C LEU A 65 -5.52 11.03 -1.58
N ASP A 66 -5.38 11.90 -0.58
CA ASP A 66 -6.45 12.79 -0.11
C ASP A 66 -6.83 13.82 -1.17
N ASP A 67 -5.83 14.44 -1.83
CA ASP A 67 -6.02 15.34 -2.97
C ASP A 67 -6.77 14.62 -4.10
N LEU A 68 -6.40 13.39 -4.44
CA LEU A 68 -7.11 12.59 -5.46
C LEU A 68 -8.56 12.31 -5.09
N GLN A 69 -8.87 12.14 -3.80
CA GLN A 69 -10.22 11.87 -3.33
C GLN A 69 -11.09 13.13 -3.24
N THR A 70 -10.49 14.29 -2.91
CA THR A 70 -11.21 15.51 -2.53
C THR A 70 -11.22 16.58 -3.61
N ASP A 71 -10.20 16.63 -4.48
CA ASP A 71 -10.12 17.60 -5.56
C ASP A 71 -11.12 17.24 -6.67
N PRO A 72 -12.10 18.12 -6.96
CA PRO A 72 -13.09 17.89 -8.01
C PRO A 72 -12.50 17.66 -9.41
N ILE A 73 -11.26 18.12 -9.67
CA ILE A 73 -10.56 17.94 -10.94
C ILE A 73 -10.15 16.47 -11.12
N TRP A 74 -9.77 15.79 -10.03
CA TRP A 74 -9.31 14.40 -10.05
C TRP A 74 -10.39 13.39 -9.67
N ALA A 75 -11.44 13.82 -8.97
CA ALA A 75 -12.61 13.03 -8.60
C ALA A 75 -13.54 12.66 -9.79
N GLY A 76 -13.10 12.88 -11.04
CA GLY A 76 -13.92 12.81 -12.25
C GLY A 76 -14.66 11.48 -12.45
N SER A 77 -15.96 11.60 -12.74
CA SER A 77 -16.95 10.59 -13.16
C SER A 77 -17.72 9.81 -12.08
N GLY A 78 -18.55 10.52 -11.31
CA GLY A 78 -19.98 10.18 -11.16
C GLY A 78 -20.39 8.79 -10.65
N LEU A 79 -19.56 8.07 -9.91
CA LEU A 79 -20.02 6.94 -9.11
C LEU A 79 -20.10 7.36 -7.65
N PRO A 80 -21.26 7.24 -6.98
CA PRO A 80 -21.39 7.65 -5.60
C PRO A 80 -20.41 6.85 -4.75
N LEU A 81 -19.70 7.57 -3.88
CA LEU A 81 -18.85 7.00 -2.86
C LEU A 81 -19.68 5.98 -2.08
N VAL A 82 -19.25 4.71 -2.12
CA VAL A 82 -19.85 3.62 -1.36
C VAL A 82 -19.96 4.07 0.10
N GLY A 83 -21.19 4.01 0.61
CA GLY A 83 -21.66 4.73 1.79
C GLY A 83 -20.81 4.55 3.03
N GLY A 84 -20.79 5.63 3.82
CA GLY A 84 -20.36 5.61 5.21
C GLY A 84 -21.12 4.53 5.98
N VAL A 85 -20.35 3.75 6.73
CA VAL A 85 -20.84 2.74 7.66
C VAL A 85 -21.47 3.50 8.83
N GLY A 86 -22.77 3.32 9.02
CA GLY A 86 -23.48 3.65 10.26
C GLY A 86 -23.31 2.57 11.32
#